data_AF-A0A3M1W8G9-F1
#
_entry.id   AF-A0A3M1W8G9-F1
#
_cell.length_a   1.000
_cell.length_b   1.000
_cell.length_c   1.000
_cell.angle_alpha   90.00
_cell.angle_beta   90.00
_cell.angle_gamma   90.00
#
_symmetry.space_group_name_H-M   'P 1'
#
loop_
_entity.id
_entity.type
_entity.pdbx_description
1 polymer ?
#
loop_
_entity_poly.entity_id
_entity_poly.type
_entity_poly.pdbx_seq_one_letter_code
_entity_poly.pdbx_strand_id
1 'polypeptide(L)'
;MKIVTLSGGLLGVLLMTASPRLEASIPPECSPQTVRMPVGQQPESVLAADLNGDGRSDLVTANGSSDDISVLLAGEDGSFRERRFPVGSGP
;
A
#
# COMPACT_ATOMS: atom_id res chain seq x y z
N MET A 1 23.55 20.35 -27.13
CA MET A 1 24.69 20.88 -26.34
C MET A 1 24.67 22.39 -26.50
N LYS A 2 24.05 23.12 -25.56
CA LYS A 2 23.96 24.59 -25.61
C LYS A 2 24.97 25.15 -24.62
N ILE A 3 25.96 25.86 -25.14
CA ILE A 3 26.93 26.62 -24.34
C ILE A 3 26.26 27.95 -23.99
N VAL A 4 26.23 28.31 -22.71
CA VAL A 4 25.78 29.62 -22.22
C VAL A 4 27.04 30.38 -21.78
N THR A 5 27.33 31.49 -22.44
CA THR A 5 28.43 32.40 -22.10
C THR A 5 28.01 33.28 -20.92
N LEU A 6 28.72 33.18 -19.80
CA LEU A 6 28.55 34.07 -18.64
C LEU A 6 29.59 35.19 -18.72
N SER A 7 29.14 36.39 -19.11
CA SER A 7 29.92 37.62 -18.98
C SER A 7 29.93 38.05 -17.51
N GLY A 8 31.01 37.74 -16.80
CA GLY A 8 31.25 38.28 -15.46
C GLY A 8 31.80 37.27 -14.48
N GLY A 9 33.12 37.06 -14.54
CA GLY A 9 34.01 36.68 -13.44
C GLY A 9 33.52 35.67 -12.39
N LEU A 10 33.71 34.38 -12.64
CA LEU A 10 34.40 33.48 -11.71
C LEU A 10 34.76 32.17 -12.43
N LEU A 11 36.05 31.83 -12.44
CA LEU A 11 36.60 30.62 -13.04
C LEU A 11 36.38 29.43 -12.09
N GLY A 12 35.41 28.57 -12.40
CA GLY A 12 35.27 27.29 -11.72
C GLY A 12 36.30 26.28 -12.25
N VAL A 13 36.96 25.55 -11.35
CA VAL A 13 36.90 24.07 -11.19
C VAL A 13 37.72 23.69 -9.95
N LEU A 14 37.05 23.21 -8.88
CA LEU A 14 37.66 22.28 -7.93
C LEU A 14 36.62 21.23 -7.47
N LEU A 15 36.79 20.04 -8.05
CA LEU A 15 36.51 18.69 -7.58
C LEU A 15 35.49 18.50 -6.42
N MET A 16 34.39 17.83 -6.78
CA MET A 16 33.71 16.78 -6.01
C MET A 16 33.71 16.89 -4.48
N THR A 17 32.69 17.56 -3.95
CA THR A 17 31.93 16.98 -2.85
C THR A 17 30.46 17.32 -3.08
N ALA A 18 29.77 16.47 -3.85
CA ALA A 18 28.35 16.33 -3.62
C ALA A 18 28.26 15.70 -2.24
N SER A 19 28.00 16.51 -1.20
CA SER A 19 27.65 15.97 0.10
C SER A 19 26.46 15.05 -0.11
N PRO A 20 26.56 13.71 0.03
CA PRO A 20 25.36 12.97 0.33
C PRO A 20 25.10 13.33 1.79
N ARG A 21 24.35 14.42 2.00
CA ARG A 21 23.68 14.57 3.29
C ARG A 21 22.69 13.41 3.28
N LEU A 22 23.09 12.30 3.89
CA LEU A 22 22.29 11.11 4.13
C LEU A 22 21.22 11.47 5.16
N GLU A 23 20.36 12.37 4.75
CA GLU A 23 19.05 12.56 5.30
C GLU A 23 18.23 12.45 4.05
N ALA A 24 17.81 11.22 3.75
CA ALA A 24 16.71 11.01 2.85
C ALA A 24 15.69 12.10 3.18
N SER A 25 15.29 12.88 2.18
CA SER A 25 14.02 13.59 2.25
C SER A 25 12.99 12.47 2.37
N ILE A 26 12.78 11.96 3.60
CA ILE A 26 11.73 11.02 3.91
C ILE A 26 10.49 11.85 3.61
N PRO A 27 9.72 11.52 2.55
CA PRO A 27 8.49 12.24 2.30
C PRO A 27 7.67 12.13 3.60
N PRO A 28 7.14 13.24 4.14
CA PRO A 28 6.40 13.24 5.42
C PRO A 28 5.09 12.44 5.37
N GLU A 29 4.83 11.69 4.30
CA GLU A 29 3.55 11.05 4.02
C GLU A 29 3.62 9.52 4.01
N CYS A 30 4.64 8.92 4.62
CA CYS A 30 4.53 7.53 5.10
C CYS A 30 3.88 7.53 6.49
N SER A 31 2.70 8.14 6.61
CA SER A 31 1.86 7.94 7.79
C SER A 31 1.14 6.62 7.61
N PRO A 32 1.38 5.59 8.43
CA PRO A 32 0.63 4.34 8.32
C PRO A 32 -0.86 4.62 8.52
N GLN A 33 -1.63 4.58 7.42
CA GLN A 33 -3.07 4.72 7.46
C GLN A 33 -3.66 3.37 7.91
N THR A 34 -4.19 3.32 9.13
CA THR A 34 -4.90 2.12 9.59
C THR A 34 -6.30 2.13 8.98
N VAL A 35 -6.53 1.25 8.01
CA VAL A 35 -7.86 1.02 7.43
C VAL A 35 -8.53 -0.12 8.20
N ARG A 36 -9.69 0.15 8.81
CA ARG A 36 -10.51 -0.88 9.46
C ARG A 36 -11.59 -1.34 8.50
N MET A 37 -11.68 -2.65 8.28
CA MET A 37 -12.69 -3.25 7.43
C MET A 37 -13.64 -4.08 8.29
N PRO A 38 -14.97 -3.89 8.15
CA PRO A 38 -15.94 -4.74 8.84
C PRO A 38 -15.86 -6.16 8.28
N VAL A 39 -15.86 -7.15 9.17
CA VAL A 39 -15.98 -8.58 8.86
C VAL A 39 -16.96 -9.25 9.84
N GLY A 40 -17.14 -10.56 9.76
CA GLY A 40 -17.94 -11.32 10.71
C GLY A 40 -17.37 -11.32 12.14
N GLN A 41 -18.00 -12.11 13.02
CA GLN A 41 -17.64 -12.16 14.44
C GLN A 41 -16.56 -13.22 14.70
N GLN A 42 -15.58 -12.87 15.55
CA GLN A 42 -14.44 -13.72 15.87
C GLN A 42 -13.72 -14.22 14.60
N PRO A 43 -13.08 -13.33 13.82
CA PRO A 43 -12.26 -13.76 12.71
C PRO A 43 -11.07 -14.59 13.23
N GLU A 44 -10.96 -15.84 12.80
CA GLU A 44 -9.92 -16.79 13.28
C GLU A 44 -8.73 -16.86 12.32
N SER A 45 -8.97 -16.63 11.03
CA SER A 45 -7.94 -16.63 10.01
C SER A 45 -8.20 -15.60 8.92
N VAL A 46 -7.12 -15.20 8.23
CA VAL A 46 -7.15 -14.30 7.07
C VAL A 46 -6.24 -14.81 5.97
N LEU A 47 -6.71 -14.72 4.72
CA LEU A 47 -5.95 -15.04 3.51
C LEU A 47 -5.96 -13.83 2.57
N ALA A 48 -4.83 -13.56 1.91
CA ALA A 48 -4.74 -12.59 0.83
C ALA A 48 -4.43 -13.31 -0.49
N ALA A 49 -5.28 -13.14 -1.49
CA ALA A 49 -5.13 -13.75 -2.83
C ALA A 49 -5.96 -12.97 -3.86
N ASP A 50 -5.59 -13.05 -5.13
CA ASP A 50 -6.46 -12.57 -6.22
C ASP A 50 -7.57 -13.61 -6.45
N LEU A 51 -8.79 -13.30 -6.03
CA LEU A 51 -9.93 -14.22 -6.07
C LEU A 51 -10.79 -14.02 -7.31
N ASN A 52 -10.69 -12.87 -7.96
CA ASN A 52 -11.54 -12.47 -9.08
C ASN A 52 -10.78 -12.36 -10.43
N GLY A 53 -9.45 -12.51 -10.41
CA GLY A 53 -8.58 -12.49 -11.58
C GLY A 53 -8.22 -11.09 -12.08
N ASP A 54 -8.36 -10.06 -11.24
CA ASP A 54 -8.09 -8.66 -11.62
C ASP A 54 -6.64 -8.21 -11.37
N GLY A 55 -5.81 -9.11 -10.83
CA GLY A 55 -4.40 -8.87 -10.53
C GLY A 55 -4.15 -8.09 -9.23
N ARG A 56 -5.19 -7.83 -8.42
CA ARG A 56 -5.09 -7.21 -7.09
C ARG A 56 -5.32 -8.26 -6.01
N SER A 57 -4.67 -8.06 -4.86
CA SER A 57 -4.89 -8.94 -3.70
C SER A 57 -6.21 -8.62 -3.01
N ASP A 58 -7.15 -9.54 -3.09
CA ASP A 58 -8.35 -9.55 -2.26
C ASP A 58 -8.04 -10.16 -0.88
N LEU A 59 -8.97 -10.00 0.07
CA LEU A 59 -8.87 -10.61 1.40
C LEU A 59 -10.05 -11.54 1.68
N VAL A 60 -9.81 -12.63 2.40
CA VAL A 60 -10.86 -13.51 2.95
C VAL A 60 -10.62 -13.68 4.44
N THR A 61 -11.68 -13.60 5.25
CA THR A 61 -11.64 -13.96 6.68
C THR A 61 -12.61 -15.09 6.98
N ALA A 62 -12.18 -16.04 7.81
CA ALA A 62 -13.04 -17.06 8.39
C ALA A 62 -13.55 -16.59 9.75
N ASN A 63 -14.87 -16.48 9.91
CA ASN A 63 -15.48 -15.86 11.08
C ASN A 63 -16.19 -16.94 11.93
N GLY A 64 -15.48 -17.44 12.95
CA GLY A 64 -15.88 -18.63 13.70
C GLY A 64 -17.18 -18.48 14.50
N SER A 65 -17.48 -17.27 14.98
CA SER A 65 -18.72 -17.03 15.77
C SER A 65 -19.93 -16.65 14.92
N SER A 66 -19.73 -16.23 13.66
CA SER A 66 -20.83 -15.89 12.75
C SER A 66 -21.11 -16.95 11.70
N ASP A 67 -20.40 -18.09 11.72
CA ASP A 67 -20.61 -19.23 10.81
C ASP A 67 -20.57 -18.82 9.32
N ASP A 68 -19.77 -17.79 9.02
CA ASP A 68 -19.62 -17.18 7.71
C ASP A 68 -18.16 -16.88 7.36
N ILE A 69 -17.90 -16.66 6.08
CA ILE A 69 -16.67 -16.04 5.60
C ILE A 69 -16.96 -14.63 5.09
N SER A 70 -16.05 -13.69 5.30
CA SER A 70 -16.09 -12.38 4.63
C SER A 70 -15.07 -12.38 3.50
N VAL A 71 -15.49 -12.01 2.29
CA VAL A 71 -14.63 -11.78 1.13
C VAL A 71 -14.59 -10.28 0.85
N LEU A 72 -13.40 -9.70 0.80
CA LEU A 72 -13.17 -8.29 0.58
C LEU A 72 -12.43 -8.12 -0.74
N LEU A 73 -13.16 -7.67 -1.78
CA LEU A 73 -12.60 -7.47 -3.10
C LEU A 73 -11.92 -6.10 -3.21
N ALA A 74 -10.69 -6.07 -3.72
CA ALA A 74 -9.91 -4.86 -3.89
C ALA A 74 -10.34 -4.09 -5.15
N GLY A 75 -10.64 -2.80 -4.97
CA GLY A 75 -10.92 -1.86 -6.05
C GLY A 75 -9.65 -1.21 -6.61
N GLU A 76 -9.77 -0.62 -7.79
CA GLU A 76 -8.70 0.15 -8.45
C GLU A 76 -8.27 1.40 -7.66
N ASP A 77 -9.17 1.90 -6.81
CA ASP A 77 -8.95 3.05 -5.93
C ASP A 77 -8.36 2.67 -4.57
N GLY A 78 -8.04 1.38 -4.35
CA GLY A 78 -7.56 0.86 -3.08
C GLY A 78 -8.68 0.67 -2.04
N SER A 79 -9.96 0.84 -2.41
CA SER A 79 -11.08 0.50 -1.56
C SER A 79 -11.32 -1.01 -1.51
N PHE A 80 -11.97 -1.49 -0.46
CA PHE A 80 -12.40 -2.89 -0.34
C PHE A 80 -13.92 -2.98 -0.29
N ARG A 81 -14.48 -3.94 -1.04
CA ARG A 81 -15.92 -4.24 -1.03
C ARG A 81 -16.16 -5.58 -0.36
N GLU A 82 -16.79 -5.57 0.81
CA GLU A 82 -17.10 -6.78 1.58
C GLU A 82 -18.34 -7.51 1.02
N ARG A 83 -18.27 -8.84 1.02
CA ARG A 83 -19.41 -9.73 0.90
C ARG A 83 -19.28 -10.90 1.87
N ARG A 84 -20.36 -11.26 2.55
CA ARG A 84 -20.41 -12.41 3.47
C ARG A 84 -21.08 -13.62 2.84
N PHE A 85 -20.56 -14.79 3.16
CA PHE A 85 -21.10 -16.06 2.71
C PHE A 85 -21.27 -17.00 3.90
N PRO A 86 -22.50 -17.40 4.22
CA PRO A 86 -22.74 -18.44 5.21
C PRO A 86 -22.08 -19.74 4.76
N VAL A 87 -21.30 -20.37 5.64
CA VAL A 87 -20.62 -21.64 5.36
C VAL A 87 -20.90 -22.70 6.43
N GLY A 88 -21.64 -22.33 7.49
CA GLY A 88 -21.97 -23.23 8.58
C GLY A 88 -20.93 -23.15 9.70
N SER A 89 -21.02 -24.08 10.65
CA SER A 89 -20.31 -23.95 11.92
C SER A 89 -18.82 -24.22 11.83
N GLY A 90 -18.02 -23.27 12.33
CA GLY A 90 -16.56 -23.36 12.46
C GLY A 90 -15.78 -23.30 11.13
N PRO A 91 -15.91 -22.21 10.35
CA PRO A 91 -15.09 -21.99 9.16
C PRO A 91 -13.61 -21.67 9.42
#